data_AF-A0A7Y3FA66-F1
#
_entry.id   AF-A0A7Y3FA66-F1
#
_cell.length_a   1.000
_cell.length_b   1.000
_cell.length_c   1.000
_cell.angle_alpha   90.00
_cell.angle_beta   90.00
_cell.angle_gamma   90.00
#
_symmetry.space_group_name_H-M   'P 1'
#
loop_
_entity.id
_entity.type
_entity.pdbx_description
1 polymer ?
#
loop_
_entity_poly.entity_id
_entity_poly.type
_entity_poly.pdbx_seq_one_letter_code
_entity_poly.pdbx_strand_id
1 'polypeptide(L)'
;MIKKLLFLFAFLPGILIAQHTIKGTFSPPEDYKWILLYNVTPTTSIYVNNAEIDEKGYFEFDLDSTISKGVYRIVYAMPQEEYNFDVIYNAEEDIELAFSDEKGVEFIKSKENKLMTSYTKSMMMVNQTINNFYSQSKQDKKSFKNIFGTLKEAQTSFEEASKGTIASHFIKANASYIPEDYLDVRTYSKNLKANYLKHIDFNDPILQSSEFLIQRTLGYVFGMSSDPDNIDAFKSNVDDIAVAIEKTDAHYQKTLLKTLWNQFADIENETMANYVAVEYLLPIAKELIDKELAEELIVYKNTSINAQAPDFSLEILNDLDEKEEIKVSELESHKRYIVLFWSSSCSHCLEDLPKLKKHIAA
;
A
#
# COMPACT_ATOMS: atom_id res chain seq x y z
N MET A 1 62.79 -11.58 15.44
CA MET A 1 61.45 -12.11 15.05
C MET A 1 60.32 -11.09 15.26
N ILE A 2 60.41 -10.17 16.22
CA ILE A 2 59.43 -9.08 16.45
C ILE A 2 59.23 -8.12 15.25
N LYS A 3 60.27 -7.83 14.46
CA LYS A 3 60.15 -6.95 13.27
C LYS A 3 59.34 -7.54 12.10
N LYS A 4 59.16 -8.87 12.06
CA LYS A 4 58.34 -9.54 11.03
C LYS A 4 56.87 -9.69 11.44
N LEU A 5 56.56 -9.65 12.75
CA LEU A 5 55.17 -9.64 13.25
C LEU A 5 54.49 -8.28 13.07
N LEU A 6 55.24 -7.17 13.18
CA LEU A 6 54.72 -5.81 12.95
C LEU A 6 54.24 -5.57 11.52
N PHE A 7 54.80 -6.30 10.53
CA PHE A 7 54.34 -6.23 9.14
C PHE A 7 53.02 -6.98 8.90
N LEU A 8 52.66 -7.95 9.76
CA LEU A 8 51.40 -8.69 9.63
C LEU A 8 50.19 -7.84 10.08
N PHE A 9 50.39 -6.94 11.04
CA PHE A 9 49.35 -5.99 11.47
C PHE A 9 49.13 -4.83 10.49
N ALA A 10 50.09 -4.54 9.61
CA ALA A 10 49.96 -3.50 8.59
C ALA A 10 49.11 -3.94 7.37
N PHE A 11 48.77 -5.23 7.27
CA PHE A 11 48.00 -5.82 6.18
C PHE A 11 46.65 -6.41 6.59
N LEU A 12 46.23 -6.26 7.85
CA LEU A 12 44.80 -6.41 8.15
C LEU A 12 44.11 -5.16 7.63
N PRO A 13 43.32 -5.22 6.54
CA PRO A 13 42.38 -4.15 6.31
C PRO A 13 41.50 -4.15 7.56
N GLY A 14 41.53 -3.06 8.30
CA GLY A 14 40.58 -2.80 9.37
C GLY A 14 39.21 -2.65 8.74
N ILE A 15 38.60 -3.77 8.33
CA ILE A 15 37.18 -3.85 8.09
C ILE A 15 36.57 -3.84 9.50
N LEU A 16 36.61 -2.66 10.12
CA LEU A 16 35.68 -2.35 11.19
C LEU A 16 34.33 -2.36 10.49
N ILE A 17 33.67 -3.52 10.48
CA ILE A 17 32.24 -3.56 10.20
C ILE A 17 31.62 -2.85 11.39
N ALA A 18 31.33 -1.57 11.23
CA ALA A 18 30.70 -0.80 12.28
C ALA A 18 29.32 -1.42 12.51
N GLN A 19 29.07 -1.84 13.74
CA GLN A 19 27.73 -2.21 14.19
C GLN A 19 26.96 -0.89 14.31
N HIS A 20 25.89 -0.74 13.53
CA HIS A 20 25.02 0.43 13.59
C HIS A 20 23.75 0.11 14.36
N THR A 21 23.11 1.14 14.88
CA THR A 21 21.90 0.99 15.69
C THR A 21 20.73 1.73 15.06
N ILE A 22 19.52 1.21 15.24
CA ILE A 22 18.29 1.99 15.09
C ILE A 22 17.72 2.20 16.48
N LYS A 23 17.65 3.44 16.94
CA LYS A 23 17.18 3.78 18.28
C LYS A 23 16.29 5.01 18.28
N GLY A 24 15.58 5.22 19.37
CA GLY A 24 14.72 6.38 19.46
C GLY A 24 13.80 6.37 20.65
N THR A 25 12.78 7.23 20.59
CA THR A 25 11.76 7.35 21.63
C THR A 25 10.35 7.34 21.07
N PHE A 26 9.44 6.62 21.71
CA PHE A 26 8.00 6.69 21.50
C PHE A 26 7.33 7.55 22.60
N SER A 27 6.34 8.36 22.22
CA SER A 27 5.64 9.24 23.14
C SER A 27 4.12 9.23 22.88
N PRO A 28 3.28 9.10 23.93
CA PRO A 28 3.69 8.91 25.33
C PRO A 28 4.14 7.46 25.60
N PRO A 29 5.14 7.21 26.47
CA PRO A 29 5.72 5.88 26.66
C PRO A 29 4.71 4.78 27.05
N GLU A 30 3.72 5.12 27.86
CA GLU A 30 2.74 4.18 28.40
C GLU A 30 1.87 3.47 27.36
N ASP A 31 1.77 4.04 26.16
CA ASP A 31 0.96 3.51 25.07
C ASP A 31 1.69 2.41 24.27
N TYR A 32 3.01 2.26 24.48
CA TYR A 32 3.84 1.35 23.69
C TYR A 32 4.69 0.43 24.58
N LYS A 33 4.71 -0.87 24.27
CA LYS A 33 5.41 -1.88 25.08
C LYS A 33 6.58 -2.53 24.37
N TRP A 34 6.39 -2.82 23.10
CA TRP A 34 7.39 -3.49 22.27
C TRP A 34 7.28 -2.96 20.86
N ILE A 35 8.38 -3.11 20.12
CA ILE A 35 8.45 -2.84 18.69
C ILE A 35 9.14 -3.99 17.99
N LEU A 36 8.71 -4.24 16.75
CA LEU A 36 9.30 -5.24 15.87
C LEU A 36 9.95 -4.55 14.69
N LEU A 37 11.07 -5.09 14.26
CA LEU A 37 11.79 -4.67 13.08
C LEU A 37 11.68 -5.76 12.01
N TYR A 38 11.22 -5.37 10.83
CA TYR A 38 11.17 -6.24 9.66
C TYR A 38 12.01 -5.64 8.53
N ASN A 39 12.66 -6.48 7.73
CA ASN A 39 13.23 -6.10 6.45
C ASN A 39 12.14 -6.26 5.38
N VAL A 40 11.79 -5.16 4.70
CA VAL A 40 10.76 -5.19 3.67
C VAL A 40 11.38 -5.73 2.39
N THR A 41 10.70 -6.68 1.75
CA THR A 41 11.10 -7.25 0.47
C THR A 41 9.97 -7.08 -0.55
N PRO A 42 10.19 -7.33 -1.85
CA PRO A 42 9.17 -7.10 -2.88
C PRO A 42 7.82 -7.77 -2.63
N THR A 43 7.79 -8.91 -1.94
CA THR A 43 6.59 -9.73 -1.76
C THR A 43 6.23 -10.01 -0.31
N THR A 44 7.11 -9.74 0.65
CA THR A 44 6.88 -10.02 2.06
C THR A 44 7.77 -9.18 2.98
N SER A 45 7.52 -9.22 4.29
CA SER A 45 8.37 -8.62 5.32
C SER A 45 9.03 -9.71 6.15
N ILE A 46 10.35 -9.71 6.22
CA ILE A 46 11.13 -10.72 6.93
C ILE A 46 11.45 -10.19 8.32
N TYR A 47 11.09 -10.94 9.37
CA TYR A 47 11.41 -10.56 10.74
C TYR A 47 12.93 -10.44 10.95
N VAL A 48 13.36 -9.36 11.62
CA VAL A 48 14.77 -9.07 11.89
C VAL A 48 15.03 -9.11 13.40
N ASN A 49 14.32 -8.28 14.17
CA ASN A 49 14.57 -8.13 15.59
C ASN A 49 13.35 -7.56 16.34
N ASN A 50 13.39 -7.55 17.66
CA ASN A 50 12.41 -6.92 18.53
C ASN A 50 13.11 -6.14 19.66
N ALA A 51 12.47 -5.10 20.16
CA ALA A 51 12.93 -4.33 21.31
C ALA A 51 11.77 -4.00 22.24
N GLU A 52 12.03 -4.02 23.55
CA GLU A 52 11.10 -3.48 24.54
C GLU A 52 11.27 -1.96 24.64
N ILE A 53 10.16 -1.27 24.88
CA ILE A 53 10.16 0.17 25.14
C ILE A 53 10.24 0.37 26.65
N ASP A 54 11.22 1.16 27.10
CA ASP A 54 11.42 1.44 28.53
C ASP A 54 10.41 2.46 29.09
N GLU A 55 10.44 2.70 30.40
CA GLU A 55 9.55 3.66 31.08
C GLU A 55 9.67 5.11 30.57
N LYS A 56 10.73 5.44 29.81
CA LYS A 56 10.96 6.75 29.19
C LYS A 56 10.61 6.76 27.70
N GLY A 57 10.09 5.66 27.16
CA GLY A 57 9.76 5.52 25.76
C GLY A 57 10.93 5.11 24.89
N TYR A 58 12.12 4.84 25.46
CA TYR A 58 13.32 4.54 24.71
C TYR A 58 13.33 3.10 24.17
N PHE A 59 13.85 2.93 22.96
CA PHE A 59 14.15 1.63 22.36
C PHE A 59 15.49 1.66 21.62
N GLU A 60 16.06 0.48 21.41
CA GLU A 60 17.27 0.29 20.60
C GLU A 60 17.28 -1.08 19.94
N PHE A 61 17.56 -1.09 18.64
CA PHE A 61 17.91 -2.28 17.87
C PHE A 61 19.41 -2.27 17.58
N ASP A 62 20.10 -3.28 18.08
CA ASP A 62 21.47 -3.59 17.68
C ASP A 62 21.44 -4.34 16.33
N LEU A 63 22.02 -3.73 15.28
CA LEU A 63 22.10 -4.36 13.96
C LEU A 63 23.48 -4.97 13.77
N ASP A 64 23.56 -6.30 13.78
CA ASP A 64 24.82 -6.99 13.54
C ASP A 64 25.29 -6.88 12.07
N SER A 65 26.49 -7.39 11.79
CA SER A 65 27.11 -7.33 10.47
C SER A 65 26.37 -8.08 9.35
N THR A 66 25.34 -8.87 9.67
CA THR A 66 24.54 -9.63 8.70
C THR A 66 23.38 -8.82 8.13
N ILE A 67 23.04 -7.69 8.75
CA ILE A 67 21.94 -6.82 8.34
C ILE A 67 22.34 -6.00 7.10
N SER A 68 21.64 -6.24 5.98
CA SER A 68 21.90 -5.57 4.72
C SER A 68 21.26 -4.19 4.63
N LYS A 69 21.80 -3.30 3.81
CA LYS A 69 21.11 -2.05 3.47
C LYS A 69 19.76 -2.31 2.79
N GLY A 70 18.76 -1.47 3.05
CA GLY A 70 17.41 -1.64 2.53
C GLY A 70 16.38 -0.77 3.24
N VAL A 71 15.10 -1.09 3.02
CA VAL A 71 13.98 -0.48 3.72
C VAL A 71 13.53 -1.44 4.81
N TYR A 72 13.41 -0.92 6.02
CA TYR A 72 12.99 -1.65 7.19
C TYR A 72 11.70 -1.07 7.73
N ARG A 73 10.85 -1.92 8.28
CA ARG A 73 9.57 -1.53 8.86
C ARG A 73 9.61 -1.71 10.36
N ILE A 74 9.28 -0.64 11.07
CA ILE A 74 9.04 -0.68 12.51
C ILE A 74 7.54 -0.84 12.73
N VAL A 75 7.14 -1.90 13.42
CA VAL A 75 5.76 -2.18 13.82
C VAL A 75 5.64 -2.01 15.32
N TYR A 76 4.67 -1.21 15.77
CA TYR A 76 4.51 -0.82 17.17
C TYR A 76 3.16 -1.21 17.79
N ALA A 77 2.18 -1.66 16.99
CA ALA A 77 0.92 -2.21 17.49
C ALA A 77 0.27 -3.16 16.43
N MET A 78 -0.93 -3.67 16.75
CA MET A 78 -1.73 -4.53 15.87
C MET A 78 -3.05 -3.84 15.49
N PRO A 79 -3.50 -3.91 14.22
CA PRO A 79 -2.90 -4.67 13.11
C PRO A 79 -1.60 -4.04 12.57
N GLN A 80 -0.67 -4.88 12.08
CA GLN A 80 0.67 -4.44 11.69
C GLN A 80 0.64 -3.51 10.47
N GLU A 81 -0.35 -3.70 9.60
CA GLU A 81 -0.57 -2.94 8.38
C GLU A 81 -0.96 -1.49 8.66
N GLU A 82 -1.51 -1.21 9.85
CA GLU A 82 -1.92 0.13 10.28
C GLU A 82 -0.84 0.78 11.16
N TYR A 83 -0.29 0.04 12.11
CA TYR A 83 0.61 0.58 13.14
C TYR A 83 2.08 0.32 12.82
N ASN A 84 2.54 0.90 11.71
CA ASN A 84 3.92 0.80 11.27
C ASN A 84 4.44 2.07 10.59
N PHE A 85 5.76 2.14 10.40
CA PHE A 85 6.38 3.06 9.46
C PHE A 85 7.71 2.50 8.94
N ASP A 86 8.10 2.96 7.75
CA ASP A 86 9.33 2.52 7.08
C ASP A 86 10.53 3.43 7.41
N VAL A 87 11.72 2.83 7.43
CA VAL A 87 13.02 3.44 7.71
C VAL A 87 14.02 2.95 6.67
N ILE A 88 14.70 3.87 5.99
CA ILE A 88 15.83 3.55 5.12
C ILE A 88 17.07 3.30 5.97
N TYR A 89 17.63 2.09 5.90
CA TYR A 89 18.91 1.75 6.52
C TYR A 89 19.97 1.54 5.44
N ASN A 90 21.01 2.39 5.45
CA ASN A 90 22.08 2.37 4.44
C ASN A 90 23.34 1.63 4.89
N ALA A 91 23.38 1.16 6.13
CA ALA A 91 24.54 0.53 6.76
C ALA A 91 25.80 1.40 6.83
N GLU A 92 25.66 2.74 6.79
CA GLU A 92 26.75 3.71 6.90
C GLU A 92 26.61 4.65 8.11
N GLU A 93 25.47 4.63 8.79
CA GLU A 93 25.18 5.49 9.94
C GLU A 93 24.21 4.83 10.93
N ASP A 94 24.27 5.27 12.19
CA ASP A 94 23.20 4.99 13.15
C ASP A 94 21.98 5.86 12.84
N ILE A 95 20.80 5.32 13.13
CA ILE A 95 19.52 5.98 12.99
C ILE A 95 19.00 6.33 14.39
N GLU A 96 18.64 7.60 14.57
CA GLU A 96 17.98 8.11 15.77
C GLU A 96 16.67 8.79 15.38
N LEU A 97 15.57 8.41 16.02
CA LEU A 97 14.24 8.92 15.71
C LEU A 97 13.41 9.21 16.96
N ALA A 98 12.36 10.00 16.79
CA ALA A 98 11.30 10.19 17.76
C ALA A 98 9.95 9.93 17.08
N PHE A 99 9.03 9.26 17.77
CA PHE A 99 7.69 8.97 17.28
C PHE A 99 6.62 9.39 18.30
N SER A 100 5.50 9.87 17.78
CA SER A 100 4.24 10.02 18.49
C SER A 100 3.10 9.95 17.49
N ASP A 101 1.92 9.47 17.89
CA ASP A 101 0.77 9.38 16.99
C ASP A 101 0.38 10.75 16.38
N GLU A 102 0.59 11.85 17.12
CA GLU A 102 0.25 13.20 16.65
C GLU A 102 1.20 13.70 15.53
N LYS A 103 2.51 13.41 15.66
CA LYS A 103 3.53 13.95 14.75
C LYS A 103 4.03 12.96 13.71
N GLY A 104 3.76 11.68 13.89
CA GLY A 104 4.44 10.60 13.19
C GLY A 104 5.92 10.51 13.57
N VAL A 105 6.71 9.92 12.67
CA VAL A 105 8.16 9.75 12.84
C VAL A 105 8.94 11.01 12.49
N GLU A 106 9.85 11.41 13.39
CA GLU A 106 10.84 12.46 13.19
C GLU A 106 12.24 11.86 13.26
N PHE A 107 13.02 11.97 12.19
CA PHE A 107 14.41 11.49 12.16
C PHE A 107 15.37 12.56 12.70
N ILE A 108 15.93 12.30 13.88
CA ILE A 108 16.94 13.14 14.53
C ILE A 108 18.29 12.96 13.82
N LYS A 109 18.70 11.70 13.64
CA LYS A 109 19.91 11.29 12.92
C LYS A 109 19.53 10.24 11.87
N SER A 110 19.69 10.60 10.61
CA SER A 110 19.74 9.69 9.45
C SER A 110 19.74 10.56 8.19
N LYS A 111 20.80 10.52 7.39
CA LYS A 111 20.94 11.35 6.21
C LYS A 111 19.83 11.10 5.20
N GLU A 112 19.57 9.84 4.85
CA GLU A 112 18.60 9.49 3.81
C GLU A 112 17.16 9.69 4.24
N ASN A 113 16.81 9.29 5.47
CA ASN A 113 15.45 9.48 5.96
C ASN A 113 15.12 10.97 6.11
N LYS A 114 16.05 11.79 6.63
CA LYS A 114 15.85 13.25 6.70
C LYS A 114 15.75 13.90 5.33
N LEU A 115 16.50 13.39 4.34
CA LEU A 115 16.40 13.84 2.96
C LEU A 115 15.00 13.54 2.40
N MET A 116 14.48 12.33 2.62
CA MET A 116 13.11 11.94 2.25
C MET A 116 12.06 12.79 2.96
N THR A 117 12.15 13.00 4.27
CA THR A 117 11.24 13.89 5.02
C THR A 117 11.25 15.31 4.45
N SER A 118 12.44 15.83 4.11
CA SER A 118 12.59 17.17 3.54
C SER A 118 12.01 17.26 2.13
N TYR A 119 12.22 16.23 1.30
CA TYR A 119 11.65 16.11 -0.03
C TYR A 119 10.12 16.10 0.03
N THR A 120 9.53 15.19 0.81
CA THR A 120 8.08 15.05 0.97
C THR A 120 7.44 16.35 1.44
N LYS A 121 8.03 17.01 2.45
CA LYS A 121 7.54 18.30 2.95
C LYS A 121 7.63 19.40 1.88
N SER A 122 8.73 19.47 1.14
CA SER A 122 8.92 20.44 0.06
C SER A 122 7.89 20.24 -1.06
N MET A 123 7.73 19.01 -1.55
CA MET A 123 6.77 18.68 -2.60
C MET A 123 5.33 18.92 -2.15
N MET A 124 4.98 18.61 -0.90
CA MET A 124 3.66 18.92 -0.33
C MET A 124 3.35 20.42 -0.38
N MET A 125 4.29 21.28 0.06
CA MET A 125 4.11 22.74 0.02
C MET A 125 3.98 23.27 -1.42
N VAL A 126 4.76 22.72 -2.36
CA VAL A 126 4.66 23.08 -3.77
C VAL A 126 3.31 22.66 -4.35
N ASN A 127 2.85 21.44 -4.09
CA ASN A 127 1.55 20.94 -4.54
C ASN A 127 0.38 21.75 -3.94
N GLN A 128 0.45 22.13 -2.67
CA GLN A 128 -0.52 23.05 -2.06
C GLN A 128 -0.54 24.40 -2.78
N THR A 129 0.61 24.92 -3.17
CA THR A 129 0.72 26.17 -3.92
C THR A 129 0.12 26.04 -5.33
N ILE A 130 0.35 24.92 -6.01
CA ILE A 130 -0.28 24.62 -7.32
C ILE A 130 -1.81 24.56 -7.19
N ASN A 131 -2.32 23.85 -6.17
CA ASN A 131 -3.76 23.74 -5.91
C ASN A 131 -4.37 25.11 -5.63
N ASN A 132 -3.74 25.91 -4.78
CA ASN A 132 -4.18 27.28 -4.47
C ASN A 132 -4.16 28.19 -5.70
N PHE A 133 -3.19 28.02 -6.60
CA PHE A 133 -3.14 28.78 -7.84
C PHE A 133 -4.32 28.46 -8.76
N TYR A 134 -4.66 27.18 -8.92
CA TYR A 134 -5.79 26.78 -9.77
C TYR A 134 -7.16 27.07 -9.14
N SER A 135 -7.25 27.17 -7.81
CA SER A 135 -8.50 27.54 -7.12
C SER A 135 -8.82 29.04 -7.16
N GLN A 136 -7.90 29.89 -7.59
CA GLN A 136 -8.11 31.34 -7.68
C GLN A 136 -8.98 31.73 -8.89
N SER A 137 -9.77 32.80 -8.73
CA SER A 137 -10.66 33.32 -9.78
C SER A 137 -9.93 33.98 -10.96
N LYS A 138 -8.67 34.40 -10.76
CA LYS A 138 -7.80 34.94 -11.80
C LYS A 138 -6.42 34.30 -11.68
N GLN A 139 -6.07 33.50 -12.68
CA GLN A 139 -4.72 32.95 -12.81
C GLN A 139 -3.89 33.84 -13.75
N ASP A 140 -2.64 34.09 -13.40
CA ASP A 140 -1.70 34.81 -14.25
C ASP A 140 -0.49 33.96 -14.64
N LYS A 141 0.06 34.23 -15.83
CA LYS A 141 1.16 33.44 -16.41
C LYS A 141 2.48 33.56 -15.63
N LYS A 142 2.70 34.67 -14.90
CA LYS A 142 3.93 34.88 -14.15
C LYS A 142 3.92 34.02 -12.89
N SER A 143 2.81 33.99 -12.15
CA SER A 143 2.63 33.11 -10.98
C SER A 143 2.76 31.64 -11.37
N PHE A 144 2.12 31.22 -12.48
CA PHE A 144 2.29 29.87 -13.03
C PHE A 144 3.76 29.51 -13.24
N LYS A 145 4.50 30.35 -13.97
CA LYS A 145 5.91 30.10 -14.30
C LYS A 145 6.77 30.01 -13.04
N ASN A 146 6.50 30.86 -12.04
CA ASN A 146 7.23 30.83 -10.78
C ASN A 146 6.98 29.54 -10.00
N ILE A 147 5.71 29.13 -9.86
CA ILE A 147 5.33 27.93 -9.10
C ILE A 147 5.96 26.67 -9.71
N PHE A 148 5.82 26.49 -11.03
CA PHE A 148 6.40 25.33 -11.71
C PHE A 148 7.92 25.42 -11.84
N GLY A 149 8.49 26.64 -11.84
CA GLY A 149 9.92 26.86 -11.67
C GLY A 149 10.43 26.34 -10.32
N THR A 150 9.74 26.70 -9.23
CA THR A 150 10.05 26.19 -7.87
C THR A 150 9.92 24.68 -7.79
N LEU A 151 8.87 24.08 -8.39
CA LEU A 151 8.73 22.62 -8.46
C LEU A 151 9.96 21.99 -9.14
N LYS A 152 10.37 22.52 -10.30
CA LYS A 152 11.50 22.01 -11.06
C LYS A 152 12.82 22.12 -10.30
N GLU A 153 13.08 23.29 -9.72
CA GLU A 153 14.30 23.55 -8.93
C GLU A 153 14.37 22.62 -7.71
N ALA A 154 13.27 22.48 -6.98
CA ALA A 154 13.20 21.61 -5.82
C ALA A 154 13.43 20.14 -6.22
N GLN A 155 12.71 19.62 -7.22
CA GLN A 155 12.90 18.25 -7.72
C GLN A 155 14.36 18.00 -8.13
N THR A 156 14.94 18.90 -8.93
CA THR A 156 16.34 18.77 -9.42
C THR A 156 17.34 18.79 -8.26
N SER A 157 17.13 19.66 -7.26
CA SER A 157 18.01 19.77 -6.10
C SER A 157 18.00 18.48 -5.25
N PHE A 158 16.82 17.89 -5.02
CA PHE A 158 16.71 16.64 -4.27
C PHE A 158 17.23 15.43 -5.05
N GLU A 159 17.05 15.38 -6.37
CA GLU A 159 17.65 14.34 -7.22
C GLU A 159 19.18 14.37 -7.17
N GLU A 160 19.79 15.55 -7.22
CA GLU A 160 21.25 15.67 -7.11
C GLU A 160 21.74 15.34 -5.69
N ALA A 161 21.03 15.81 -4.65
CA ALA A 161 21.40 15.55 -3.26
C ALA A 161 21.27 14.07 -2.84
N SER A 162 20.37 13.31 -3.49
CA SER A 162 20.15 11.89 -3.21
C SER A 162 21.01 10.95 -4.06
N LYS A 163 21.77 11.45 -5.03
CA LYS A 163 22.47 10.61 -6.00
C LYS A 163 23.32 9.52 -5.34
N GLY A 164 23.09 8.27 -5.75
CA GLY A 164 23.81 7.09 -5.25
C GLY A 164 23.27 6.50 -3.95
N THR A 165 22.20 7.08 -3.39
CA THR A 165 21.55 6.64 -2.16
C THR A 165 20.28 5.84 -2.45
N ILE A 166 19.76 5.09 -1.46
CA ILE A 166 18.47 4.38 -1.54
C ILE A 166 17.33 5.41 -1.75
N ALA A 167 17.39 6.56 -1.06
CA ALA A 167 16.42 7.65 -1.21
C ALA A 167 16.26 8.14 -2.67
N SER A 168 17.30 8.02 -3.52
CA SER A 168 17.21 8.48 -4.91
C SER A 168 16.21 7.72 -5.76
N HIS A 169 15.94 6.46 -5.44
CA HIS A 169 14.94 5.64 -6.12
C HIS A 169 13.55 6.28 -5.93
N PHE A 170 13.21 6.58 -4.68
CA PHE A 170 11.93 7.20 -4.31
C PHE A 170 11.78 8.64 -4.83
N ILE A 171 12.83 9.45 -4.73
CA ILE A 171 12.77 10.86 -5.17
C ILE A 171 12.55 10.97 -6.68
N LYS A 172 13.23 10.15 -7.47
CA LYS A 172 13.05 10.13 -8.93
C LYS A 172 11.67 9.60 -9.31
N ALA A 173 11.23 8.53 -8.67
CA ALA A 173 9.92 7.94 -8.97
C ALA A 173 8.74 8.84 -8.56
N ASN A 174 8.94 9.76 -7.63
CA ASN A 174 7.94 10.77 -7.24
C ASN A 174 7.90 12.02 -8.10
N ALA A 175 8.77 12.15 -9.12
CA ALA A 175 8.82 13.34 -9.96
C ALA A 175 7.45 13.62 -10.61
N SER A 176 6.90 14.80 -10.31
CA SER A 176 5.62 15.24 -10.86
C SER A 176 5.77 15.85 -12.26
N TYR A 177 4.67 15.90 -13.01
CA TYR A 177 4.64 16.55 -14.31
C TYR A 177 4.88 18.07 -14.18
N ILE A 178 5.90 18.57 -14.89
CA ILE A 178 6.24 19.98 -14.97
C ILE A 178 5.92 20.49 -16.39
N PRO A 179 4.92 21.38 -16.56
CA PRO A 179 4.57 21.95 -17.85
C PRO A 179 5.63 22.98 -18.31
N GLU A 180 5.90 23.01 -19.62
CA GLU A 180 6.81 23.99 -20.24
C GLU A 180 6.13 25.34 -20.47
N ASP A 181 4.84 25.30 -20.82
CA ASP A 181 4.00 26.47 -21.10
C ASP A 181 2.82 26.55 -20.13
N TYR A 182 2.19 27.73 -20.08
CA TYR A 182 0.98 27.95 -19.29
C TYR A 182 -0.14 26.98 -19.70
N LEU A 183 -0.69 26.24 -18.74
CA LEU A 183 -1.84 25.35 -18.91
C LEU A 183 -2.98 25.74 -17.97
N ASP A 184 -4.21 25.70 -18.48
CA ASP A 184 -5.41 25.72 -17.65
C ASP A 184 -5.51 24.42 -16.82
N VAL A 185 -6.34 24.45 -15.76
CA VAL A 185 -6.45 23.34 -14.80
C VAL A 185 -6.87 22.02 -15.45
N ARG A 186 -7.74 22.04 -16.47
CA ARG A 186 -8.23 20.83 -17.13
C ARG A 186 -7.10 20.21 -17.96
N THR A 187 -6.38 21.03 -18.72
CA THR A 187 -5.23 20.56 -19.51
C THR A 187 -4.09 20.09 -18.63
N TYR A 188 -3.79 20.82 -17.54
CA TYR A 188 -2.77 20.41 -16.56
C TYR A 188 -3.11 19.07 -15.91
N SER A 189 -4.35 18.90 -15.41
CA SER A 189 -4.78 17.65 -14.75
C SER A 189 -4.70 16.45 -15.71
N LYS A 190 -5.11 16.64 -16.97
CA LYS A 190 -4.98 15.61 -18.01
C LYS A 190 -3.53 15.22 -18.25
N ASN A 191 -2.63 16.20 -18.38
CA ASN A 191 -1.22 15.94 -18.61
C ASN A 191 -0.52 15.34 -17.39
N LEU A 192 -0.92 15.76 -16.19
CA LEU A 192 -0.44 15.19 -14.93
C LEU A 192 -0.74 13.68 -14.88
N LYS A 193 -1.98 13.28 -15.15
CA LYS A 193 -2.37 11.87 -15.22
C LYS A 193 -1.57 11.12 -16.28
N ALA A 194 -1.50 11.65 -17.50
CA ALA A 194 -0.78 11.01 -18.62
C ALA A 194 0.73 10.82 -18.37
N ASN A 195 1.33 11.56 -17.43
CA ASN A 195 2.74 11.43 -17.06
C ASN A 195 2.95 10.79 -15.68
N TYR A 196 1.89 10.43 -14.95
CA TYR A 196 1.96 10.03 -13.55
C TYR A 196 2.85 8.80 -13.29
N LEU A 197 2.82 7.84 -14.22
CA LEU A 197 3.59 6.58 -14.13
C LEU A 197 4.96 6.66 -14.83
N LYS A 198 5.26 7.74 -15.55
CA LYS A 198 6.41 7.83 -16.48
C LYS A 198 7.77 7.65 -15.79
N HIS A 199 7.89 8.11 -14.55
CA HIS A 199 9.13 8.08 -13.78
C HIS A 199 9.22 6.88 -12.84
N ILE A 200 8.20 6.03 -12.80
CA ILE A 200 8.12 4.89 -11.90
C ILE A 200 8.66 3.66 -12.64
N ASP A 201 9.75 3.10 -12.12
CA ASP A 201 10.21 1.77 -12.54
C ASP A 201 9.59 0.72 -11.63
N PHE A 202 8.55 0.03 -12.11
CA PHE A 202 7.89 -1.03 -11.36
C PHE A 202 8.77 -2.28 -11.18
N ASN A 203 9.92 -2.39 -11.85
CA ASN A 203 10.90 -3.47 -11.64
C ASN A 203 12.00 -3.09 -10.64
N ASP A 204 11.98 -1.87 -10.10
CA ASP A 204 12.98 -1.43 -9.15
C ASP A 204 12.80 -2.15 -7.81
N PRO A 205 13.74 -3.02 -7.40
CA PRO A 205 13.58 -3.83 -6.20
C PRO A 205 13.54 -2.99 -4.92
N ILE A 206 14.10 -1.78 -4.92
CA ILE A 206 14.03 -0.86 -3.78
C ILE A 206 12.62 -0.29 -3.65
N LEU A 207 12.00 0.09 -4.78
CA LEU A 207 10.62 0.58 -4.78
C LEU A 207 9.63 -0.52 -4.42
N GLN A 208 9.84 -1.74 -4.93
CA GLN A 208 9.03 -2.92 -4.59
C GLN A 208 9.14 -3.29 -3.11
N SER A 209 10.29 -3.05 -2.48
CA SER A 209 10.55 -3.33 -1.06
C SER A 209 10.03 -2.21 -0.14
N SER A 210 8.86 -1.65 -0.46
CA SER A 210 8.21 -0.61 0.34
C SER A 210 6.74 -0.48 -0.08
N GLU A 211 5.96 0.31 0.65
CA GLU A 211 4.59 0.65 0.24
C GLU A 211 4.51 1.63 -0.94
N PHE A 212 5.65 2.14 -1.42
CA PHE A 212 5.69 3.19 -2.41
C PHE A 212 4.85 2.87 -3.65
N LEU A 213 5.10 1.74 -4.29
CA LEU A 213 4.40 1.37 -5.54
C LEU A 213 2.92 1.08 -5.30
N ILE A 214 2.54 0.54 -4.13
CA ILE A 214 1.14 0.38 -3.73
C ILE A 214 0.45 1.75 -3.66
N GLN A 215 1.04 2.70 -2.91
CA GLN A 215 0.49 4.05 -2.75
C GLN A 215 0.40 4.79 -4.09
N ARG A 216 1.41 4.66 -4.95
CA ARG A 216 1.40 5.27 -6.29
C ARG A 216 0.29 4.67 -7.16
N THR A 217 0.12 3.35 -7.15
CA THR A 217 -0.94 2.64 -7.87
C THR A 217 -2.33 3.07 -7.39
N LEU A 218 -2.58 3.09 -6.08
CA LEU A 218 -3.84 3.56 -5.51
C LEU A 218 -4.11 5.03 -5.85
N GLY A 219 -3.09 5.89 -5.74
CA GLY A 219 -3.19 7.30 -6.12
C GLY A 219 -3.50 7.51 -7.61
N TYR A 220 -2.99 6.64 -8.49
CA TYR A 220 -3.32 6.70 -9.92
C TYR A 220 -4.77 6.25 -10.19
N VAL A 221 -5.16 5.09 -9.67
CA VAL A 221 -6.46 4.50 -9.96
C VAL A 221 -7.59 5.30 -9.32
N PHE A 222 -7.45 5.68 -8.06
CA PHE A 222 -8.49 6.37 -7.29
C PHE A 222 -8.30 7.88 -7.22
N GLY A 223 -7.06 8.34 -6.97
CA GLY A 223 -6.79 9.77 -6.79
C GLY A 223 -6.84 10.61 -8.08
N MET A 224 -6.53 10.02 -9.24
CA MET A 224 -6.57 10.69 -10.55
C MET A 224 -7.86 10.41 -11.34
N SER A 225 -8.85 9.78 -10.70
CA SER A 225 -10.19 9.59 -11.27
C SER A 225 -11.05 10.80 -10.94
N SER A 226 -11.56 11.47 -11.98
CA SER A 226 -12.38 12.68 -11.82
C SER A 226 -13.81 12.40 -11.37
N ASP A 227 -14.24 11.14 -11.44
CA ASP A 227 -15.60 10.70 -11.16
C ASP A 227 -15.54 9.30 -10.51
N PRO A 228 -15.93 9.16 -9.23
CA PRO A 228 -15.89 7.88 -8.51
C PRO A 228 -16.97 6.88 -8.97
N ASP A 229 -17.90 7.27 -9.84
CA ASP A 229 -18.90 6.38 -10.42
C ASP A 229 -18.55 5.96 -11.86
N ASN A 230 -17.46 6.49 -12.41
CA ASN A 230 -17.05 6.22 -13.79
C ASN A 230 -16.26 4.91 -13.89
N ILE A 231 -17.00 3.81 -14.03
CA ILE A 231 -16.46 2.45 -14.21
C ILE A 231 -15.47 2.37 -15.37
N ASP A 232 -15.72 3.02 -16.50
CA ASP A 232 -14.83 2.97 -17.67
C ASP A 232 -13.48 3.66 -17.39
N ALA A 233 -13.50 4.75 -16.63
CA ALA A 233 -12.27 5.41 -16.19
C ALA A 233 -11.46 4.52 -15.24
N PHE A 234 -12.11 3.81 -14.31
CA PHE A 234 -11.41 2.87 -13.43
C PHE A 234 -10.83 1.69 -14.19
N LYS A 235 -11.57 1.09 -15.13
CA LYS A 235 -11.06 0.02 -16.00
C LYS A 235 -9.80 0.46 -16.72
N SER A 236 -9.86 1.60 -17.42
CA SER A 236 -8.69 2.15 -18.11
C SER A 236 -7.50 2.38 -17.18
N ASN A 237 -7.73 2.86 -15.95
CA ASN A 237 -6.64 3.08 -15.02
C ASN A 237 -6.02 1.78 -14.51
N VAL A 238 -6.85 0.74 -14.26
CA VAL A 238 -6.36 -0.59 -13.89
C VAL A 238 -5.56 -1.18 -15.05
N ASP A 239 -6.03 -1.03 -16.29
CA ASP A 239 -5.34 -1.52 -17.48
C ASP A 239 -3.97 -0.86 -17.65
N ASP A 240 -3.88 0.45 -17.44
CA ASP A 240 -2.61 1.18 -17.46
C ASP A 240 -1.63 0.62 -16.40
N ILE A 241 -2.12 0.28 -15.20
CA ILE A 241 -1.31 -0.34 -14.15
C ILE A 241 -0.89 -1.75 -14.55
N ALA A 242 -1.81 -2.57 -15.08
CA ALA A 242 -1.52 -3.92 -15.54
C ALA A 242 -0.43 -3.92 -16.64
N VAL A 243 -0.50 -2.98 -17.58
CA VAL A 243 0.54 -2.76 -18.59
C VAL A 243 1.86 -2.33 -17.96
N ALA A 244 1.83 -1.41 -16.98
CA ALA A 244 3.04 -0.93 -16.33
C ALA A 244 3.79 -2.04 -15.55
N ILE A 245 3.06 -3.05 -15.04
CA ILE A 245 3.62 -4.14 -14.24
C ILE A 245 3.79 -5.46 -15.02
N GLU A 246 3.39 -5.53 -16.29
CA GLU A 246 3.38 -6.76 -17.11
C GLU A 246 4.72 -7.52 -17.10
N LYS A 247 5.83 -6.79 -17.00
CA LYS A 247 7.20 -7.35 -17.02
C LYS A 247 7.76 -7.69 -15.64
N THR A 248 7.02 -7.41 -14.58
CA THR A 248 7.43 -7.71 -13.19
C THR A 248 7.15 -9.17 -12.85
N ASP A 249 7.69 -9.65 -11.73
CA ASP A 249 7.43 -10.99 -11.23
C ASP A 249 5.93 -11.23 -10.94
N ALA A 250 5.41 -12.41 -11.27
CA ALA A 250 3.99 -12.73 -11.12
C ALA A 250 3.50 -12.62 -9.66
N HIS A 251 4.32 -12.94 -8.66
CA HIS A 251 3.95 -12.70 -7.25
C HIS A 251 3.81 -11.21 -6.95
N TYR A 252 4.66 -10.37 -7.55
CA TYR A 252 4.56 -8.93 -7.39
C TYR A 252 3.31 -8.36 -8.09
N GLN A 253 3.01 -8.82 -9.31
CA GLN A 253 1.78 -8.47 -10.01
C GLN A 253 0.55 -8.83 -9.17
N LYS A 254 0.53 -10.04 -8.59
CA LYS A 254 -0.51 -10.50 -7.66
C LYS A 254 -0.71 -9.50 -6.52
N THR A 255 0.37 -9.09 -5.84
CA THR A 255 0.30 -8.16 -4.69
C THR A 255 -0.37 -6.83 -5.07
N LEU A 256 0.05 -6.20 -6.16
CA LEU A 256 -0.50 -4.90 -6.57
C LEU A 256 -1.96 -5.00 -7.03
N LEU A 257 -2.27 -5.99 -7.86
CA LEU A 257 -3.64 -6.17 -8.38
C LEU A 257 -4.60 -6.65 -7.30
N LYS A 258 -4.14 -7.46 -6.33
CA LYS A 258 -4.95 -7.88 -5.19
C LYS A 258 -5.25 -6.70 -4.27
N THR A 259 -4.30 -5.78 -4.10
CA THR A 259 -4.55 -4.53 -3.38
C THR A 259 -5.64 -3.69 -4.05
N LEU A 260 -5.62 -3.56 -5.37
CA LEU A 260 -6.68 -2.89 -6.13
C LEU A 260 -8.03 -3.60 -5.99
N TRP A 261 -8.04 -4.93 -6.10
CA TRP A 261 -9.24 -5.74 -5.92
C TRP A 261 -9.86 -5.55 -4.52
N ASN A 262 -9.04 -5.64 -3.46
CA ASN A 262 -9.48 -5.42 -2.08
C ASN A 262 -10.10 -4.02 -1.95
N GLN A 263 -9.41 -2.99 -2.45
CA GLN A 263 -9.92 -1.62 -2.36
C GLN A 263 -11.27 -1.43 -3.09
N PHE A 264 -11.49 -2.09 -4.22
CA PHE A 264 -12.80 -2.07 -4.90
C PHE A 264 -13.87 -2.87 -4.15
N ALA A 265 -13.51 -3.99 -3.55
CA ALA A 265 -14.41 -4.80 -2.73
C ALA A 265 -14.84 -4.05 -1.46
N ASP A 266 -13.90 -3.39 -0.79
CA ASP A 266 -14.15 -2.62 0.45
C ASP A 266 -15.10 -1.43 0.24
N ILE A 267 -15.09 -0.83 -0.95
CA ILE A 267 -16.01 0.25 -1.32
C ILE A 267 -17.28 -0.27 -2.03
N GLU A 268 -17.53 -1.58 -1.98
CA GLU A 268 -18.68 -2.28 -2.57
C GLU A 268 -18.82 -2.06 -4.09
N ASN A 269 -17.73 -1.73 -4.79
CA ASN A 269 -17.72 -1.65 -6.25
C ASN A 269 -17.45 -3.03 -6.86
N GLU A 270 -18.46 -3.91 -6.73
CA GLU A 270 -18.41 -5.28 -7.22
C GLU A 270 -18.11 -5.39 -8.72
N THR A 271 -18.55 -4.42 -9.52
CA THR A 271 -18.29 -4.40 -10.96
C THR A 271 -16.79 -4.30 -11.24
N MET A 272 -16.09 -3.38 -10.56
CA MET A 272 -14.66 -3.24 -10.71
C MET A 272 -13.89 -4.36 -10.02
N ALA A 273 -14.30 -4.80 -8.82
CA ALA A 273 -13.67 -5.93 -8.16
C ALA A 273 -13.72 -7.18 -9.06
N ASN A 274 -14.88 -7.49 -9.66
CA ASN A 274 -15.01 -8.62 -10.58
C ASN A 274 -14.22 -8.43 -11.87
N TYR A 275 -14.08 -7.20 -12.37
CA TYR A 275 -13.23 -6.90 -13.50
C TYR A 275 -11.76 -7.23 -13.22
N VAL A 276 -11.20 -6.72 -12.10
CA VAL A 276 -9.82 -7.02 -11.71
C VAL A 276 -9.62 -8.53 -11.45
N ALA A 277 -10.60 -9.18 -10.82
CA ALA A 277 -10.58 -10.61 -10.55
C ALA A 277 -10.48 -11.44 -11.84
N VAL A 278 -11.36 -11.18 -12.80
CA VAL A 278 -11.50 -12.00 -14.01
C VAL A 278 -10.40 -11.72 -15.02
N GLU A 279 -10.12 -10.45 -15.31
CA GLU A 279 -9.17 -10.09 -16.36
C GLU A 279 -7.72 -10.34 -15.95
N TYR A 280 -7.39 -10.17 -14.66
CA TYR A 280 -6.01 -10.17 -14.21
C TYR A 280 -5.69 -11.22 -13.13
N LEU A 281 -6.41 -11.22 -12.00
CA LEU A 281 -6.01 -12.04 -10.87
C LEU A 281 -6.25 -13.55 -11.05
N LEU A 282 -7.34 -13.97 -11.72
CA LEU A 282 -7.58 -15.39 -11.99
C LEU A 282 -6.51 -16.00 -12.93
N PRO A 283 -6.11 -15.34 -14.04
CA PRO A 283 -4.94 -15.75 -14.82
C PRO A 283 -3.65 -15.88 -13.98
N ILE A 284 -3.35 -14.87 -13.14
CA ILE A 284 -2.17 -14.88 -12.27
C ILE A 284 -2.23 -16.00 -11.24
N ALA A 285 -3.39 -16.22 -10.61
CA ALA A 285 -3.60 -17.30 -9.66
C ALA A 285 -3.38 -18.67 -10.32
N LYS A 286 -3.82 -18.84 -11.56
CA LYS A 286 -3.56 -20.06 -12.34
C LYS A 286 -2.08 -20.25 -12.64
N GLU A 287 -1.37 -19.19 -13.03
CA GLU A 287 0.08 -19.22 -13.29
C GLU A 287 0.86 -19.61 -12.02
N LEU A 288 0.50 -19.02 -10.88
CA LEU A 288 1.14 -19.25 -9.59
C LEU A 288 0.64 -20.51 -8.86
N ILE A 289 -0.35 -21.22 -9.42
CA ILE A 289 -1.01 -22.39 -8.80
C ILE A 289 -1.61 -22.02 -7.42
N ASP A 290 -2.07 -20.78 -7.29
CA ASP A 290 -2.65 -20.20 -6.07
C ASP A 290 -4.15 -20.51 -6.01
N LYS A 291 -4.48 -21.71 -5.51
CA LYS A 291 -5.87 -22.17 -5.42
C LYS A 291 -6.71 -21.36 -4.45
N GLU A 292 -6.11 -20.90 -3.35
CA GLU A 292 -6.80 -20.13 -2.33
C GLU A 292 -7.28 -18.79 -2.90
N LEU A 293 -6.39 -18.06 -3.59
CA LEU A 293 -6.78 -16.84 -4.29
C LEU A 293 -7.85 -17.12 -5.36
N ALA A 294 -7.69 -18.17 -6.16
CA ALA A 294 -8.66 -18.50 -7.20
C ALA A 294 -10.06 -18.78 -6.62
N GLU A 295 -10.13 -19.54 -5.53
CA GLU A 295 -11.38 -19.86 -4.83
C GLU A 295 -12.02 -18.59 -4.25
N GLU A 296 -11.25 -17.74 -3.57
CA GLU A 296 -11.72 -16.47 -3.01
C GLU A 296 -12.36 -15.57 -4.10
N LEU A 297 -11.67 -15.39 -5.23
CA LEU A 297 -12.15 -14.56 -6.33
C LEU A 297 -13.42 -15.13 -7.00
N ILE A 298 -13.49 -16.46 -7.14
CA ILE A 298 -14.66 -17.15 -7.71
C ILE A 298 -15.86 -17.01 -6.78
N VAL A 299 -15.67 -17.18 -5.47
CA VAL A 299 -16.74 -17.03 -4.47
C VAL A 299 -17.27 -15.60 -4.52
N TYR A 300 -16.41 -14.59 -4.40
CA TYR A 300 -16.80 -13.18 -4.44
C TYR A 300 -17.62 -12.85 -5.70
N LYS A 301 -17.15 -13.30 -6.87
CA LYS A 301 -17.83 -13.09 -8.16
C LYS A 301 -19.21 -13.73 -8.19
N ASN A 302 -19.32 -14.97 -7.72
CA ASN A 302 -20.59 -15.71 -7.79
C ASN A 302 -21.62 -15.22 -6.78
N THR A 303 -21.20 -14.52 -5.73
CA THR A 303 -22.10 -13.92 -4.72
C THR A 303 -22.37 -12.43 -4.96
N SER A 304 -21.80 -11.83 -6.00
CA SER A 304 -22.03 -10.43 -6.36
C SER A 304 -23.46 -10.20 -6.89
N ILE A 305 -23.95 -8.97 -6.76
CA ILE A 305 -25.25 -8.53 -7.29
C ILE A 305 -25.31 -8.79 -8.81
N ASN A 306 -26.49 -9.26 -9.26
CA ASN A 306 -26.77 -9.70 -10.63
C ASN A 306 -26.05 -10.99 -11.08
N ALA A 307 -25.21 -11.62 -10.25
CA ALA A 307 -24.73 -12.97 -10.51
C ALA A 307 -25.86 -14.00 -10.32
N GLN A 308 -25.76 -15.13 -11.02
CA GLN A 308 -26.59 -16.27 -10.71
C GLN A 308 -26.15 -16.82 -9.35
N ALA A 309 -27.07 -16.87 -8.39
CA ALA A 309 -26.79 -17.38 -7.05
C ALA A 309 -26.22 -18.81 -7.12
N PRO A 310 -25.20 -19.15 -6.31
CA PRO A 310 -24.69 -20.51 -6.23
C PRO A 310 -25.80 -21.49 -5.85
N ASP A 311 -25.83 -22.62 -6.54
CA ASP A 311 -26.82 -23.66 -6.28
C ASP A 311 -26.35 -24.59 -5.16
N PHE A 312 -27.27 -24.97 -4.28
CA PHE A 312 -27.01 -25.90 -3.18
C PHE A 312 -28.31 -26.61 -2.77
N SER A 313 -28.15 -27.77 -2.15
CA SER A 313 -29.27 -28.56 -1.63
C SER A 313 -29.75 -28.00 -0.28
N LEU A 314 -31.06 -28.01 -0.10
CA LEU A 314 -31.77 -27.73 1.14
C LEU A 314 -32.60 -28.95 1.52
N GLU A 315 -32.63 -29.29 2.81
CA GLU A 315 -33.62 -30.22 3.35
C GLU A 315 -34.87 -29.43 3.72
N ILE A 316 -35.99 -29.71 3.03
CA ILE A 316 -37.30 -29.12 3.31
C ILE A 316 -38.27 -30.21 3.80
N LEU A 317 -39.35 -29.80 4.47
CA LEU A 317 -40.48 -30.68 4.76
C LEU A 317 -41.50 -30.57 3.64
N ASN A 318 -41.91 -31.69 3.07
CA ASN A 318 -42.99 -31.74 2.09
C ASN A 318 -44.37 -31.66 2.77
N ASP A 319 -45.44 -31.69 1.97
CA ASP A 319 -46.84 -31.61 2.46
C ASP A 319 -47.25 -32.77 3.40
N LEU A 320 -46.43 -33.82 3.51
CA LEU A 320 -46.61 -34.98 4.38
C LEU A 320 -45.70 -34.96 5.62
N ASP A 321 -45.03 -33.84 5.90
CA ASP A 321 -44.01 -33.68 6.95
C ASP A 321 -42.81 -34.64 6.79
N GLU A 322 -42.55 -35.12 5.57
CA GLU A 322 -41.37 -35.93 5.25
C GLU A 322 -40.23 -35.04 4.75
N LYS A 323 -38.99 -35.41 5.10
CA LYS A 323 -37.80 -34.72 4.65
C LYS A 323 -37.54 -34.99 3.17
N GLU A 324 -37.41 -33.93 2.40
CA GLU A 324 -37.05 -33.97 0.99
C GLU A 324 -35.84 -33.06 0.75
N GLU A 325 -34.91 -33.53 -0.08
CA GLU A 325 -33.79 -32.74 -0.53
C GLU A 325 -34.18 -32.05 -1.85
N ILE A 326 -34.11 -30.71 -1.87
CA ILE A 326 -34.41 -29.89 -3.04
C ILE A 326 -33.26 -28.93 -3.29
N LYS A 327 -32.96 -28.60 -4.55
CA LYS A 327 -31.98 -27.56 -4.86
C LYS A 327 -32.62 -26.18 -4.82
N VAL A 328 -31.85 -25.17 -4.42
CA VAL A 328 -32.31 -23.77 -4.46
C VAL A 328 -32.72 -23.37 -5.88
N SER A 329 -32.01 -23.85 -6.90
CA SER A 329 -32.36 -23.62 -8.31
C SER A 329 -33.69 -24.23 -8.75
N GLU A 330 -34.22 -25.22 -8.02
CA GLU A 330 -35.48 -25.93 -8.31
C GLU A 330 -36.68 -25.27 -7.60
N LEU A 331 -36.47 -24.21 -6.81
CA LEU A 331 -37.54 -23.49 -6.12
C LEU A 331 -38.35 -22.62 -7.10
N GLU A 332 -39.56 -23.06 -7.45
CA GLU A 332 -40.44 -22.34 -8.39
C GLU A 332 -41.68 -21.69 -7.74
N SER A 333 -41.90 -21.89 -6.44
CA SER A 333 -43.11 -21.43 -5.74
C SER A 333 -43.28 -19.91 -5.66
N HIS A 334 -42.19 -19.14 -5.71
CA HIS A 334 -42.19 -17.69 -5.56
C HIS A 334 -41.27 -17.00 -6.57
N LYS A 335 -41.55 -15.73 -6.86
CA LYS A 335 -40.72 -14.90 -7.74
C LYS A 335 -39.42 -14.40 -7.10
N ARG A 336 -39.36 -14.40 -5.76
CA ARG A 336 -38.25 -13.88 -4.97
C ARG A 336 -38.06 -14.77 -3.76
N TYR A 337 -36.81 -15.04 -3.44
CA TYR A 337 -36.41 -15.79 -2.26
C TYR A 337 -35.43 -14.94 -1.45
N ILE A 338 -35.53 -15.05 -0.14
CA ILE A 338 -34.54 -14.51 0.80
C ILE A 338 -33.79 -15.71 1.35
N VAL A 339 -32.51 -15.81 1.03
CA VAL A 339 -31.61 -16.82 1.61
C VAL A 339 -30.88 -16.16 2.77
N LEU A 340 -30.98 -16.76 3.95
CA LEU A 340 -30.37 -16.23 5.16
C LEU A 340 -29.52 -17.31 5.84
N PHE A 341 -28.23 -17.05 5.95
CA PHE A 341 -27.31 -17.85 6.74
C PHE A 341 -27.32 -17.34 8.17
N TRP A 342 -27.65 -18.21 9.12
CA TRP A 342 -27.72 -17.87 10.55
C TRP A 342 -27.22 -19.03 11.40
N SER A 343 -26.89 -18.74 12.66
CA SER A 343 -26.52 -19.75 13.65
C SER A 343 -27.33 -19.53 14.93
N SER A 344 -27.79 -20.62 15.54
CA SER A 344 -28.46 -20.60 16.85
C SER A 344 -27.54 -20.14 17.99
N SER A 345 -26.22 -20.11 17.77
CA SER A 345 -25.24 -19.58 18.71
C SER A 345 -24.88 -18.10 18.46
N CYS A 346 -25.45 -17.45 17.44
CA CYS A 346 -25.18 -16.04 17.13
C CYS A 346 -26.24 -15.14 17.79
N SER A 347 -25.82 -14.37 18.81
CA SER A 347 -26.72 -13.45 19.53
C SER A 347 -27.38 -12.42 18.62
N HIS A 348 -26.64 -11.87 17.65
CA HIS A 348 -27.17 -10.92 16.67
C HIS A 348 -28.25 -11.57 15.78
N CYS A 349 -28.05 -12.81 15.32
CA CYS A 349 -29.07 -13.51 14.53
C CYS A 349 -30.37 -13.73 15.33
N LEU A 350 -30.28 -14.11 16.61
CA LEU A 350 -31.45 -14.33 17.46
C LEU A 350 -32.27 -13.05 17.69
N GLU A 351 -31.61 -11.89 17.69
CA GLU A 351 -32.27 -10.59 17.82
C GLU A 351 -32.94 -10.14 16.51
N ASP A 352 -32.29 -10.37 15.36
CA ASP A 352 -32.73 -9.82 14.08
C ASP A 352 -33.71 -10.72 13.33
N LEU A 353 -33.62 -12.05 13.48
CA LEU A 353 -34.53 -13.01 12.84
C LEU A 353 -36.01 -12.73 13.14
N PRO A 354 -36.43 -12.46 14.40
CA PRO A 354 -37.82 -12.11 14.70
C PRO A 354 -38.27 -10.80 14.02
N LYS A 355 -37.37 -9.81 13.91
CA LYS A 355 -37.66 -8.52 13.23
C LYS A 355 -37.90 -8.75 11.73
N LEU A 356 -37.05 -9.54 11.09
CA LEU A 356 -37.20 -9.93 9.69
C LEU A 356 -38.50 -10.70 9.46
N LYS A 357 -38.81 -11.69 10.31
CA LYS A 357 -40.06 -12.45 10.23
C LYS A 357 -41.28 -11.54 10.29
N LYS A 358 -41.28 -10.54 11.16
CA LYS A 358 -42.36 -9.55 11.26
C LYS A 358 -42.49 -8.70 9.98
N HIS A 359 -41.38 -8.41 9.31
CA HIS A 359 -41.37 -7.62 8.07
C HIS A 359 -41.86 -8.41 6.86
N ILE A 360 -41.57 -9.72 6.79
CA ILE A 360 -42.00 -10.61 5.69
C ILE A 360 -43.46 -11.05 5.86
N ALA A 361 -43.96 -11.12 7.10
CA ALA A 361 -45.35 -11.50 7.40
C ALA A 361 -46.35 -10.33 7.25
N ALA A 362 -45.87 -9.10 7.03
CA ALA A 362 -46.67 -7.91 6.76
C ALA A 362 -46.82 -7.70 5.25
#